data_AF-A0A660WCU9-F1
#
_entry.id   AF-A0A660WCU9-F1
#
_cell.length_a   1.000
_cell.length_b   1.000
_cell.length_c   1.000
_cell.angle_alpha   90.00
_cell.angle_beta   90.00
_cell.angle_gamma   90.00
#
_symmetry.space_group_name_H-M   'P 1'
#
loop_
_entity.id
_entity.type
_entity.pdbx_description
1 polymer ?
#
loop_
_entity_poly.entity_id
_entity_poly.type
_entity_poly.pdbx_seq_one_letter_code
_entity_poly.pdbx_strand_id
1 'polypeptide(L)'
;MKSKFFVIVLGILWVSVFFSVFSQEQEEKIPVLTFKDTPIREVFQSLGAVAGVNIVASPEVSGTVTLQLKNVTWEEALDIILKTYGLGKEYINNNIIIMPLKILPERRELESTVVQGEPLETRIYRLKYLDARDVKKVLESQLTPKGKITALEIEPPKGWRARGGF
;
A
#
# COMPACT_ATOMS: atom_id res chain seq x y z
N MET A 1 -5.47 -42.23 42.11
CA MET A 1 -6.37 -42.51 40.96
C MET A 1 -7.12 -41.26 40.46
N LYS A 2 -6.46 -40.08 40.35
CA LYS A 2 -7.14 -38.80 40.01
C LYS A 2 -6.51 -38.00 38.84
N SER A 3 -5.34 -38.36 38.30
CA SER A 3 -4.69 -37.53 37.26
C SER A 3 -5.05 -37.88 35.81
N LYS A 4 -5.52 -39.11 35.52
CA LYS A 4 -5.88 -39.52 34.14
C LYS A 4 -7.18 -38.89 33.63
N PHE A 5 -8.07 -38.49 34.53
CA PHE A 5 -9.36 -37.86 34.17
C PHE A 5 -9.20 -36.39 33.77
N PHE A 6 -8.25 -35.66 34.37
CA PHE A 6 -8.00 -34.24 34.09
C PHE A 6 -7.38 -34.01 32.70
N VAL A 7 -6.49 -34.91 32.26
CA VAL A 7 -5.85 -34.84 30.93
C VAL A 7 -6.85 -35.12 29.79
N ILE A 8 -7.83 -36.01 30.01
CA ILE A 8 -8.88 -36.29 29.02
C ILE A 8 -9.83 -35.10 28.88
N VAL A 9 -10.21 -34.46 29.99
CA VAL A 9 -11.06 -33.26 29.98
C VAL A 9 -10.33 -32.06 29.38
N LEU A 10 -9.03 -31.87 29.66
CA LEU A 10 -8.22 -30.83 29.01
C LEU A 10 -8.08 -31.05 27.50
N GLY A 11 -7.94 -32.30 27.06
CA GLY A 11 -7.87 -32.66 25.64
C GLY A 11 -9.18 -32.38 24.90
N ILE A 12 -10.34 -32.65 25.51
CA ILE A 12 -11.66 -32.34 24.93
C ILE A 12 -11.90 -30.82 24.89
N LEU A 13 -11.46 -30.08 25.90
CA LEU A 13 -11.49 -28.62 25.90
C LEU A 13 -10.53 -28.00 24.87
N TRP A 14 -9.34 -28.59 24.68
CA TRP A 14 -8.42 -28.19 23.63
C TRP A 14 -8.96 -28.49 22.24
N VAL A 15 -9.59 -29.65 22.02
CA VAL A 15 -10.20 -29.97 20.72
C VAL A 15 -11.35 -29.01 20.40
N SER A 16 -12.18 -28.63 21.37
CA SER A 16 -13.28 -27.69 21.11
C SER A 16 -12.81 -26.25 20.82
N VAL A 17 -11.74 -25.78 21.49
CA VAL A 17 -11.15 -24.46 21.21
C VAL A 17 -10.35 -24.48 19.91
N PHE A 18 -9.64 -25.58 19.62
CA PHE A 18 -8.85 -25.74 18.39
C PHE A 18 -9.72 -25.91 17.15
N PHE A 19 -10.86 -26.60 17.29
CA PHE A 19 -11.85 -26.75 16.22
C PHE A 19 -12.52 -25.42 15.87
N SER A 20 -12.65 -24.49 16.84
CA SER A 20 -13.17 -23.15 16.56
C SER A 20 -12.19 -22.29 15.74
N VAL A 21 -10.88 -22.54 15.85
CA VAL A 21 -9.84 -21.78 15.12
C VAL A 21 -9.61 -22.32 13.71
N PHE A 22 -9.99 -23.58 13.44
CA PHE A 22 -9.92 -24.16 12.10
C PHE A 22 -11.26 -24.02 11.37
N SER A 23 -11.75 -22.79 11.25
CA SER A 23 -12.78 -22.49 10.26
C SER A 23 -12.11 -22.56 8.89
N GLN A 24 -12.34 -23.64 8.13
CA GLN A 24 -11.93 -23.66 6.73
C GLN A 24 -12.65 -22.49 6.03
N GLU A 25 -11.90 -21.47 5.60
CA GLU A 25 -12.28 -20.66 4.44
C GLU A 25 -12.32 -21.63 3.25
N GLN A 26 -13.50 -22.21 3.02
CA GLN A 26 -13.72 -22.99 1.81
C GLN A 26 -13.78 -22.00 0.65
N GLU A 27 -12.65 -21.88 -0.03
CA GLU A 27 -12.51 -21.10 -1.24
C GLU A 27 -13.49 -21.68 -2.29
N GLU A 28 -14.58 -20.96 -2.52
CA GLU A 28 -15.70 -21.45 -3.34
C GLU A 28 -15.25 -21.53 -4.80
N LYS A 29 -14.91 -22.75 -5.24
CA LYS A 29 -14.44 -22.98 -6.62
C LYS A 29 -15.61 -22.96 -7.58
N ILE A 30 -15.47 -22.20 -8.66
CA ILE A 30 -16.47 -22.15 -9.72
C ILE A 30 -16.33 -23.43 -10.55
N PRO A 31 -17.39 -24.26 -10.69
CA PRO A 31 -17.29 -25.55 -11.37
C PRO A 31 -16.93 -25.39 -12.85
N VAL A 32 -17.55 -24.42 -13.54
CA VAL A 32 -17.25 -24.07 -14.93
C VAL A 32 -17.55 -22.59 -15.18
N LEU A 33 -16.60 -21.87 -15.78
CA LEU A 33 -16.76 -20.49 -16.26
C LEU A 33 -16.49 -20.48 -17.77
N THR A 34 -17.46 -20.07 -18.58
CA THR A 34 -17.34 -20.07 -20.05
C THR A 34 -17.79 -18.74 -20.61
N PHE A 35 -16.92 -18.12 -21.41
CA PHE A 35 -17.21 -16.92 -22.21
C PHE A 35 -16.90 -17.22 -23.67
N LYS A 36 -17.75 -16.73 -24.58
CA LYS A 36 -17.59 -16.93 -26.01
C LYS A 36 -17.91 -15.62 -26.72
N ASP A 37 -16.91 -15.06 -27.39
CA ASP A 37 -16.98 -13.78 -28.11
C ASP A 37 -17.59 -12.66 -27.26
N THR A 38 -17.29 -12.65 -25.97
CA THR A 38 -17.88 -11.71 -25.01
C THR A 38 -16.97 -10.49 -24.86
N PRO A 39 -17.52 -9.26 -24.83
CA PRO A 39 -16.72 -8.07 -24.52
C PRO A 39 -16.01 -8.24 -23.17
N ILE A 40 -14.70 -7.94 -23.13
CA ILE A 40 -13.87 -8.15 -21.93
C ILE A 40 -14.41 -7.42 -20.68
N ARG A 41 -15.14 -6.32 -20.87
CA ARG A 41 -15.78 -5.56 -19.78
C ARG A 41 -16.92 -6.33 -19.13
N GLU A 42 -17.74 -7.00 -19.92
CA GLU A 42 -18.84 -7.82 -19.43
C GLU A 42 -18.30 -9.04 -18.68
N VAL A 43 -17.19 -9.60 -19.16
CA VAL A 43 -16.46 -10.68 -18.45
C VAL A 43 -16.06 -10.23 -17.04
N PHE A 44 -15.45 -9.05 -16.90
CA PHE A 44 -15.05 -8.52 -15.60
C PHE A 44 -16.24 -8.18 -14.69
N GLN A 45 -17.33 -7.65 -15.25
CA GLN A 45 -18.56 -7.42 -14.50
C GLN A 45 -19.17 -8.73 -13.98
N SER A 46 -19.26 -9.76 -14.83
CA SER A 46 -19.75 -11.08 -14.46
C SER A 46 -18.87 -11.72 -13.39
N LEU A 47 -17.55 -11.56 -13.49
CA LEU A 47 -16.60 -12.10 -12.51
C LEU A 47 -16.72 -11.39 -11.16
N GLY A 48 -16.87 -10.06 -11.17
CA GLY A 48 -17.09 -9.27 -9.95
C GLY A 48 -18.41 -9.62 -9.26
N ALA A 49 -19.46 -9.89 -10.02
CA ALA A 49 -20.75 -10.33 -9.49
C ALA A 49 -20.67 -11.69 -8.79
N VAL A 50 -19.87 -12.63 -9.32
CA VAL A 50 -19.63 -13.94 -8.68
C VAL A 50 -18.76 -13.80 -7.43
N ALA A 51 -17.74 -12.95 -7.48
CA ALA A 51 -16.78 -12.76 -6.40
C ALA A 51 -17.27 -11.83 -5.27
N GLY A 52 -18.38 -11.12 -5.47
CA GLY A 52 -18.87 -10.11 -4.52
C GLY A 52 -17.98 -8.86 -4.41
N VAL A 53 -17.18 -8.57 -5.44
CA VAL A 53 -16.27 -7.40 -5.48
C VAL A 53 -16.54 -6.52 -6.69
N ASN A 54 -16.29 -5.21 -6.55
CA ASN A 54 -16.43 -4.29 -7.66
C ASN A 54 -15.19 -4.33 -8.54
N ILE A 55 -15.34 -4.80 -9.78
CA ILE A 55 -14.29 -4.80 -10.80
C ILE A 55 -14.59 -3.72 -11.84
N VAL A 56 -13.69 -2.76 -12.00
CA VAL A 56 -13.83 -1.61 -12.90
C VAL A 56 -12.73 -1.65 -13.95
N ALA A 57 -13.11 -1.76 -15.22
CA ALA A 57 -12.17 -1.70 -16.34
C ALA A 57 -11.96 -0.25 -16.79
N SER A 58 -10.70 0.14 -17.05
CA SER A 58 -10.39 1.47 -17.59
C SER A 58 -10.91 1.63 -19.03
N PRO A 59 -11.08 2.88 -19.53
CA PRO A 59 -11.58 3.13 -20.88
C PRO A 59 -10.74 2.50 -22.00
N GLU A 60 -9.46 2.22 -21.73
CA GLU A 60 -8.53 1.64 -22.70
C GLU A 60 -8.65 0.11 -22.80
N VAL A 61 -9.29 -0.54 -21.83
CA VAL A 61 -9.57 -1.97 -21.87
C VAL A 61 -10.69 -2.23 -22.89
N SER A 62 -10.32 -2.79 -24.03
CA SER A 62 -11.22 -3.14 -25.13
C SER A 62 -10.77 -4.46 -25.78
N GLY A 63 -11.72 -5.19 -26.37
CA GLY A 63 -11.48 -6.51 -26.97
C GLY A 63 -12.55 -7.53 -26.60
N THR A 64 -12.50 -8.65 -27.30
CA THR A 64 -13.38 -9.82 -27.08
C THR A 64 -12.61 -10.95 -26.43
N VAL A 65 -13.32 -11.72 -25.61
CA VAL A 65 -12.77 -12.86 -24.87
C VAL A 65 -13.56 -14.12 -25.16
N THR A 66 -12.81 -15.17 -25.48
CA THR A 66 -13.31 -16.53 -25.62
C THR A 66 -12.46 -17.43 -24.73
N LEU A 67 -13.03 -17.89 -23.62
CA LEU A 67 -12.32 -18.68 -22.62
C LEU A 67 -13.26 -19.69 -21.96
N GLN A 68 -12.71 -20.85 -21.60
CA GLN A 68 -13.41 -21.84 -20.79
C GLN A 68 -12.47 -22.31 -19.67
N LEU A 69 -12.89 -22.11 -18.44
CA LEU A 69 -12.17 -22.52 -17.23
C LEU A 69 -13.03 -23.51 -16.44
N LYS A 70 -12.39 -24.47 -15.77
CA LYS A 70 -13.05 -25.50 -14.96
C LYS A 70 -12.33 -25.62 -13.62
N ASN A 71 -13.09 -25.76 -12.55
CA ASN A 71 -12.55 -25.92 -11.18
C ASN A 71 -11.55 -24.83 -10.78
N VAL A 72 -11.80 -23.58 -11.16
CA VAL A 72 -10.95 -22.43 -10.83
C VAL A 72 -11.64 -21.52 -9.82
N THR A 73 -10.86 -20.84 -8.99
CA THR A 73 -11.36 -19.73 -8.18
C THR A 73 -11.56 -18.50 -9.07
N TRP A 74 -12.34 -17.52 -8.61
CA TRP A 74 -12.52 -16.26 -9.34
C TRP A 74 -11.20 -15.48 -9.46
N GLU A 75 -10.32 -15.58 -8.46
CA GLU A 75 -8.99 -14.96 -8.47
C GLU A 75 -8.09 -15.59 -9.52
N GLU A 76 -8.07 -16.92 -9.60
CA GLU A 76 -7.35 -17.66 -10.63
C GLU A 76 -7.87 -17.31 -12.03
N ALA A 77 -9.20 -17.25 -12.20
CA ALA A 77 -9.81 -16.85 -13.45
C ALA A 77 -9.43 -15.42 -13.85
N LEU A 78 -9.48 -14.48 -12.90
CA LEU A 78 -9.06 -13.09 -13.12
C LEU A 78 -7.61 -13.03 -13.58
N ASP A 79 -6.71 -13.71 -12.87
CA ASP A 79 -5.27 -13.70 -13.18
C ASP A 79 -4.96 -14.29 -14.55
N ILE A 80 -5.66 -15.35 -14.96
CA ILE A 80 -5.54 -15.93 -16.31
C ILE A 80 -5.93 -14.89 -17.36
N ILE A 81 -7.10 -14.25 -17.21
CA ILE A 81 -7.58 -13.24 -18.15
C ILE A 81 -6.59 -12.07 -18.24
N LEU A 82 -6.11 -11.58 -17.09
CA LEU A 82 -5.15 -10.47 -17.06
C LEU A 82 -3.86 -10.80 -17.80
N LYS A 83 -3.30 -12.01 -17.58
CA LYS A 83 -2.07 -12.47 -18.24
C LYS A 83 -2.24 -12.66 -19.75
N THR A 84 -3.36 -13.24 -20.18
CA THR A 84 -3.63 -13.48 -21.61
C THR A 84 -3.77 -12.17 -22.40
N TYR A 85 -4.34 -11.13 -21.79
CA TYR A 85 -4.62 -9.85 -22.47
C TYR A 85 -3.62 -8.74 -22.12
N GLY A 86 -2.54 -9.04 -21.39
CA GLY A 86 -1.52 -8.04 -21.02
C GLY A 86 -2.09 -6.90 -20.17
N LEU A 87 -3.04 -7.23 -19.30
CA LEU A 87 -3.68 -6.30 -18.37
C LEU A 87 -3.09 -6.48 -16.97
N GLY A 88 -3.17 -5.44 -16.17
CA GLY A 88 -2.86 -5.48 -14.75
C GLY A 88 -4.05 -5.06 -13.90
N LYS A 89 -3.97 -5.39 -12.62
CA LYS A 89 -4.94 -5.03 -11.59
C LYS A 89 -4.32 -4.13 -10.55
N GLU A 90 -5.10 -3.18 -10.06
CA GLU A 90 -4.77 -2.31 -8.94
C GLU A 90 -5.91 -2.37 -7.92
N TYR A 91 -5.57 -2.55 -6.65
CA TYR A 91 -6.54 -2.56 -5.56
C TYR A 91 -6.67 -1.13 -5.02
N ILE A 92 -7.87 -0.56 -5.12
CA ILE A 92 -8.21 0.73 -4.52
C ILE A 92 -9.35 0.50 -3.54
N ASN A 93 -9.03 0.52 -2.25
CA ASN A 93 -9.96 0.18 -1.16
C ASN A 93 -10.55 -1.23 -1.38
N ASN A 94 -11.88 -1.31 -1.58
CA ASN A 94 -12.62 -2.57 -1.80
C ASN A 94 -12.92 -2.83 -3.30
N ASN A 95 -12.25 -2.09 -4.20
CA ASN A 95 -12.49 -2.15 -5.63
C ASN A 95 -11.23 -2.59 -6.37
N ILE A 96 -11.41 -3.33 -7.45
CA ILE A 96 -10.34 -3.78 -8.33
C ILE A 96 -10.42 -2.97 -9.62
N ILE A 97 -9.38 -2.23 -9.95
CA ILE A 97 -9.27 -1.49 -11.21
C ILE A 97 -8.39 -2.27 -12.17
N ILE A 98 -8.89 -2.50 -13.39
CA ILE A 98 -8.17 -3.21 -14.45
C ILE A 98 -7.74 -2.22 -15.51
N MET A 99 -6.45 -2.28 -15.87
CA MET A 99 -5.84 -1.39 -16.86
C MET A 99 -4.72 -2.09 -17.65
N PRO A 100 -4.42 -1.65 -18.88
CA PRO A 100 -3.29 -2.18 -19.64
C PRO A 100 -1.95 -2.04 -18.91
N LEU A 101 -1.09 -3.08 -18.98
CA LEU A 101 0.24 -3.07 -18.33
C LEU A 101 1.15 -1.93 -18.81
N LYS A 102 0.93 -1.42 -20.03
CA LYS A 102 1.69 -0.28 -20.58
C LYS A 102 1.56 0.99 -19.74
N ILE A 103 0.46 1.16 -19.00
CA ILE A 103 0.13 2.37 -18.24
C ILE A 103 0.60 2.27 -16.77
N LEU A 104 0.76 1.05 -16.25
CA LEU A 104 1.16 0.82 -14.86
C LEU A 104 2.47 1.49 -14.43
N PRO A 105 3.57 1.46 -15.21
CA PRO A 105 4.82 2.10 -14.79
C PRO A 105 4.68 3.62 -14.74
N GLU A 106 4.02 4.24 -15.72
CA GLU A 106 3.81 5.69 -15.74
C GLU A 106 3.02 6.18 -14.52
N ARG A 107 2.00 5.42 -14.09
CA ARG A 107 1.18 5.83 -12.94
C ARG A 107 1.94 5.78 -11.61
N ARG A 108 2.76 4.75 -11.39
CA ARG A 108 3.63 4.66 -10.18
C ARG A 108 4.64 5.79 -10.12
N GLU A 109 5.18 6.19 -11.26
CA GLU A 109 6.11 7.31 -11.34
C GLU A 109 5.41 8.65 -11.03
N LEU A 110 4.21 8.87 -11.58
CA LEU A 110 3.40 10.06 -11.26
C LEU A 110 2.99 10.13 -9.78
N GLU A 111 2.53 9.03 -9.20
CA GLU A 111 2.15 8.98 -7.78
C GLU A 111 3.37 9.19 -6.86
N SER A 112 4.52 8.63 -7.23
CA SER A 112 5.76 8.88 -6.50
C SER A 112 6.22 10.34 -6.56
N THR A 113 5.91 11.07 -7.64
CA THR A 113 6.24 12.50 -7.73
C THR A 113 5.29 13.35 -6.88
N VAL A 114 4.02 12.96 -6.76
CA VAL A 114 3.02 13.69 -5.97
C VAL A 114 3.18 13.44 -4.46
N VAL A 115 3.57 12.23 -4.05
CA VAL A 115 3.76 11.87 -2.63
C VAL A 115 5.12 12.31 -2.08
N GLN A 116 6.15 12.53 -2.92
CA GLN A 116 7.49 12.92 -2.44
C GLN A 116 7.65 14.39 -2.00
N GLY A 117 6.58 15.18 -1.97
CA GLY A 117 6.64 16.60 -1.68
C GLY A 117 5.69 17.02 -0.57
N GLU A 118 5.79 16.46 0.64
CA GLU A 118 5.32 17.25 1.79
C GLU A 118 6.03 18.63 1.74
N PRO A 119 5.29 19.75 1.84
CA PRO A 119 5.88 21.07 1.68
C PRO A 119 6.91 21.32 2.77
N LEU A 120 8.10 21.78 2.37
CA LEU A 120 9.17 22.11 3.32
C LEU A 120 8.76 23.31 4.18
N GLU A 121 8.65 23.08 5.49
CA GLU A 121 8.45 24.16 6.47
C GLU A 121 9.78 24.78 6.89
N THR A 122 9.83 26.10 6.97
CA THR A 122 10.97 26.82 7.56
C THR A 122 10.65 27.18 9.00
N ARG A 123 11.55 26.79 9.93
CA ARG A 123 11.46 27.15 11.36
C ARG A 123 12.73 27.86 11.81
N ILE A 124 12.55 28.92 12.61
CA ILE A 124 13.65 29.71 13.16
C ILE A 124 13.76 29.41 14.65
N TYR A 125 14.94 28.98 15.10
CA TYR A 125 15.23 28.71 16.50
C TYR A 125 16.27 29.70 17.02
N ARG A 126 15.99 30.34 18.17
CA ARG A 126 16.96 31.18 18.87
C ARG A 126 17.73 30.33 19.88
N LEU A 127 19.05 30.29 19.74
CA LEU A 127 19.94 29.60 20.67
C LEU A 127 20.29 30.52 21.84
N LYS A 128 20.37 29.96 23.06
CA LYS A 128 20.66 30.71 24.30
C LYS A 128 22.09 30.51 24.82
N TYR A 129 22.65 29.32 24.61
CA TYR A 129 23.90 28.88 25.25
C TYR A 129 24.98 28.46 24.25
N LEU A 130 24.61 28.22 22.99
CA LEU A 130 25.49 27.73 21.96
C LEU A 130 25.50 28.68 20.78
N ASP A 131 26.67 28.84 20.17
CA ASP A 131 26.83 29.60 18.93
C ASP A 131 26.20 28.84 17.75
N ALA A 132 25.48 29.56 16.89
CA ALA A 132 24.80 28.98 15.74
C ALA A 132 25.77 28.33 14.74
N ARG A 133 27.03 28.77 14.67
CA ARG A 133 28.05 28.21 13.78
C ARG A 133 28.48 26.81 14.20
N ASP A 134 28.63 26.60 15.50
CA ASP A 134 29.05 25.30 16.03
C ASP A 134 27.91 24.28 15.98
N VAL A 135 26.68 24.73 16.23
CA VAL A 135 25.48 23.90 16.04
C VAL A 135 25.29 23.53 14.56
N LYS A 136 25.53 24.47 13.63
CA LYS A 136 25.42 24.21 12.18
C LYS A 136 26.33 23.05 11.75
N LYS A 137 27.59 23.03 12.19
CA LYS A 137 28.55 21.96 11.83
C LYS A 137 28.08 20.57 12.26
N VAL A 138 27.46 20.48 13.44
CA VAL A 138 26.92 19.20 13.96
C VAL A 138 25.70 18.77 13.15
N LEU A 139 24.80 19.71 12.88
CA LEU A 139 23.53 19.44 12.19
C LEU A 139 23.71 19.19 10.69
N GLU A 140 24.76 19.71 10.05
CA GLU A 140 25.07 19.45 8.63
C GLU A 140 25.14 17.95 8.32
N SER A 141 25.65 17.13 9.25
CA SER A 141 25.72 15.66 9.11
C SER A 141 24.38 14.96 9.27
N GLN A 142 23.38 15.63 9.84
CA GLN A 142 22.06 15.10 10.15
C GLN A 142 21.00 15.60 9.16
N LEU A 143 21.41 16.33 8.12
CA LEU A 143 20.51 16.87 7.11
C LEU A 143 20.10 15.81 6.09
N THR A 144 18.81 15.82 5.74
CA THR A 144 18.32 15.13 4.55
C THR A 144 18.73 15.89 3.29
N PRO A 145 18.78 15.24 2.11
CA PRO A 145 19.20 15.89 0.86
C PRO A 145 18.37 17.13 0.45
N LYS A 146 17.15 17.26 0.97
CA LYS A 146 16.22 18.37 0.70
C LYS A 146 16.28 19.49 1.77
N GLY A 147 16.93 19.26 2.91
CA GLY A 147 16.98 20.20 4.03
C GLY A 147 18.11 21.22 3.92
N LYS A 148 17.86 22.48 4.31
CA LYS A 148 18.87 23.55 4.35
C LYS A 148 18.86 24.24 5.70
N ILE A 149 20.02 24.38 6.33
CA ILE A 149 20.19 25.14 7.59
C ILE A 149 21.03 26.38 7.30
N THR A 150 20.57 27.52 7.81
CA THR A 150 21.27 28.81 7.76
C THR A 150 21.38 29.38 9.16
N ALA A 151 22.59 29.77 9.56
CA ALA A 151 22.80 30.54 10.78
C ALA A 151 22.62 32.03 10.46
N LEU A 152 21.68 32.69 11.12
CA LEU A 152 21.49 34.14 11.02
C LEU A 152 22.30 34.80 12.14
N GLU A 153 23.30 35.59 11.76
CA GLU A 153 24.07 36.39 12.71
C GLU A 153 23.47 37.79 12.78
N ILE A 154 23.00 38.19 13.96
CA ILE A 154 22.61 39.56 14.23
C ILE A 154 23.89 40.27 14.67
N GLU A 155 24.70 40.70 13.72
CA GLU A 155 25.85 41.55 14.05
C GLU A 155 25.33 42.86 14.64
N PRO A 156 25.79 43.28 15.83
CA PRO A 156 25.43 44.59 16.35
C PRO A 156 25.98 45.68 15.42
N PRO A 157 25.26 46.80 15.23
CA PRO A 157 25.70 47.88 14.36
C PRO A 157 27.11 48.34 14.70
N LYS A 158 27.94 48.55 13.67
CA LYS A 158 29.34 48.99 13.79
C LYS A 158 29.42 50.26 14.64
N GLY A 159 29.94 50.14 15.87
CA GLY A 159 30.04 51.24 16.84
C GLY A 159 29.51 50.91 18.24
N TRP A 160 28.73 49.84 18.40
CA TRP A 160 28.26 49.40 19.72
C TRP A 160 29.33 48.55 20.42
N ARG A 161 29.93 49.04 21.52
CA ARG A 161 30.69 48.19 22.46
C ARG A 161 29.70 47.60 23.46
N ALA A 162 29.56 46.28 23.50
CA ALA A 162 28.82 45.60 24.56
C ALA A 162 29.49 45.91 25.91
N ARG A 163 28.86 46.79 26.69
CA ARG A 163 29.26 47.07 28.07
C ARG A 163 28.53 46.06 28.95
N GLY A 164 29.26 45.09 29.50
CA GLY A 164 28.76 44.19 30.53
C GLY A 164 28.94 42.73 30.15
N GLY A 165 29.87 42.06 30.85
CA GLY A 165 29.92 40.61 30.89
C GLY A 165 28.82 40.02 31.75
N PHE A 166 28.58 38.73 31.56
CA PHE A 166 28.80 37.64 32.53
C PHE A 166 29.07 36.37 31.74
#